data_AF-A0A9Q6IE68-F1
#
_entry.id   AF-A0A9Q6IE68-F1
#
_cell.length_a   1.000
_cell.length_b   1.000
_cell.length_c   1.000
_cell.angle_alpha   90.00
_cell.angle_beta   90.00
_cell.angle_gamma   90.00
#
_symmetry.space_group_name_H-M   'P 1'
#
loop_
_entity.id
_entity.type
_entity.pdbx_description
1 polymer ?
#
loop_
_entity_poly.entity_id
_entity_poly.type
_entity_poly.pdbx_seq_one_letter_code
_entity_poly.pdbx_strand_id
1 'polypeptide(L)'
;MKRSKSVRLVLLGSVPFALVACDGQPQATREVRQTQHFSSVRDCVLAQVPSAICQAAFDDARERGELIAPRYLDLQRCEDDFFAGNCMVSRDNRAYVPIAKGLALTTQRTVPVQPEDEQPEQASSSSSGGGGGGGG
;
A
#
# COMPACT_ATOMS: atom_id res chain seq x y z
N MET A 1 53.10 49.77 -2.99
CA MET A 1 52.67 49.45 -1.61
C MET A 1 51.32 48.73 -1.71
N LYS A 2 51.22 47.41 -1.49
CA LYS A 2 50.86 46.77 -0.19
C LYS A 2 49.61 47.44 0.40
N ARG A 3 48.46 46.77 0.65
CA ARG A 3 48.32 45.48 1.35
C ARG A 3 46.98 44.79 1.08
N SER A 4 47.04 43.47 0.88
CA SER A 4 45.97 42.51 1.15
C SER A 4 45.82 42.28 2.67
N LYS A 5 44.62 41.92 3.15
CA LYS A 5 44.28 41.19 4.40
C LYS A 5 42.79 40.78 4.28
N SER A 6 42.43 39.56 3.87
CA SER A 6 42.19 38.35 4.70
C SER A 6 41.18 38.63 5.85
N VAL A 7 40.07 37.90 6.03
CA VAL A 7 40.01 36.51 6.52
C VAL A 7 38.65 35.87 6.20
N ARG A 8 38.72 34.58 5.86
CA ARG A 8 37.63 33.62 5.63
C ARG A 8 37.06 33.10 6.94
N LEU A 9 35.74 32.97 7.04
CA LEU A 9 35.10 31.98 7.91
C LEU A 9 34.24 31.09 7.01
N VAL A 10 34.86 29.99 6.56
CA VAL A 10 34.19 28.91 5.85
C VAL A 10 33.25 28.26 6.85
N LEU A 11 31.94 28.39 6.61
CA LEU A 11 30.93 27.63 7.33
C LEU A 11 31.30 26.15 7.21
N LEU A 12 31.60 25.52 8.35
CA LEU A 12 31.67 24.09 8.51
C LEU A 12 30.26 23.53 8.24
N GLY A 13 29.94 23.36 6.96
CA GLY A 13 28.81 22.55 6.53
C GLY A 13 29.12 21.10 6.91
N SER A 14 28.37 20.56 7.87
CA SER A 14 28.37 19.13 8.16
C SER A 14 27.89 18.39 6.92
N VAL A 15 28.85 17.87 6.16
CA VAL A 15 28.62 17.07 4.96
C VAL A 15 27.91 15.78 5.42
N PRO A 16 26.70 15.47 4.94
CA PRO A 16 26.15 14.15 5.13
C PRO A 16 27.11 13.16 4.45
N PHE A 17 27.56 12.16 5.17
CA PHE A 17 28.40 11.09 4.64
C PHE A 17 27.66 10.40 3.48
N ALA A 18 27.92 10.86 2.26
CA ALA A 18 27.54 10.16 1.05
C ALA A 18 28.48 8.96 0.94
N LEU A 19 27.94 7.76 1.14
CA LEU A 19 28.63 6.51 0.85
C LEU A 19 28.87 6.46 -0.66
N VAL A 20 30.04 6.92 -1.09
CA VAL A 20 30.54 6.80 -2.47
C VAL A 20 30.92 5.33 -2.68
N ALA A 21 29.95 4.53 -3.12
CA ALA A 21 30.26 3.33 -3.89
C ALA A 21 30.83 3.78 -5.25
N CYS A 22 31.87 3.09 -5.72
CA CYS A 22 32.59 3.39 -6.96
C CYS A 22 31.64 3.73 -8.12
N ASP A 23 31.90 4.86 -8.79
CA ASP A 23 31.20 5.40 -9.96
C ASP A 23 29.75 5.91 -9.76
N GLY A 24 29.55 6.78 -8.77
CA GLY A 24 29.30 8.20 -9.04
C GLY A 24 28.05 8.69 -9.78
N GLN A 25 27.01 7.88 -9.96
CA GLN A 25 25.65 8.39 -10.28
C GLN A 25 24.66 7.98 -9.19
N PRO A 26 23.86 8.91 -8.63
CA PRO A 26 22.77 8.56 -7.74
C PRO A 26 21.79 7.72 -8.55
N GLN A 27 21.81 6.40 -8.34
CA GLN A 27 20.86 5.49 -8.96
C GLN A 27 19.48 5.93 -8.49
N ALA A 28 18.64 6.41 -9.41
CA ALA A 28 17.27 6.75 -9.10
C ALA A 28 16.60 5.51 -8.51
N THR A 29 15.90 5.66 -7.40
CA THR A 29 15.16 4.57 -6.77
C THR A 29 13.67 4.88 -6.80
N ARG A 30 12.83 3.86 -6.98
CA ARG A 30 11.37 3.97 -6.91
C ARG A 30 10.82 3.08 -5.82
N GLU A 31 9.74 3.53 -5.17
CA GLU A 31 8.96 2.68 -4.27
C GLU A 31 8.00 1.80 -5.08
N VAL A 32 8.04 0.50 -4.81
CA VAL A 32 7.10 -0.49 -5.36
C VAL A 32 6.27 -1.04 -4.22
N ARG A 33 4.95 -1.01 -4.40
CA ARG A 33 3.98 -1.61 -3.49
C ARG A 33 3.39 -2.86 -4.12
N GLN A 34 3.32 -3.93 -3.35
CA GLN A 34 2.69 -5.18 -3.76
C GLN A 34 1.71 -5.63 -2.68
N THR A 35 0.44 -5.80 -3.06
CA THR A 35 -0.60 -6.31 -2.18
C THR A 35 -0.86 -7.77 -2.50
N GLN A 36 -0.86 -8.62 -1.47
CA GLN A 36 -1.20 -10.04 -1.55
C GLN A 36 -2.41 -10.32 -0.66
N HIS A 37 -3.37 -11.07 -1.20
CA HIS A 37 -4.57 -11.47 -0.47
C HIS A 37 -4.45 -12.94 -0.06
N PHE A 38 -4.80 -13.24 1.18
CA PHE A 38 -4.78 -14.59 1.72
C PHE A 38 -6.15 -14.93 2.30
N SER A 39 -6.62 -16.16 2.08
CA SER A 39 -7.91 -16.60 2.60
C SER A 39 -7.82 -17.05 4.06
N SER A 40 -6.63 -17.47 4.50
CA SER A 40 -6.37 -17.95 5.85
C SER A 40 -4.95 -17.60 6.32
N VAL A 41 -4.73 -17.63 7.64
CA VAL A 41 -3.40 -17.51 8.25
C VAL A 41 -2.45 -18.59 7.71
N ARG A 42 -2.95 -19.80 7.45
CA ARG A 42 -2.16 -20.91 6.90
C ARG A 42 -1.62 -20.57 5.52
N ASP A 43 -2.45 -20.02 4.63
CA ASP A 43 -2.00 -19.67 3.27
C ASP A 43 -0.94 -18.57 3.30
N CYS A 44 -1.09 -17.61 4.22
CA CYS A 44 -0.10 -16.57 4.46
C CYS A 44 1.26 -17.13 4.93
N VAL A 45 1.25 -18.10 5.86
CA VAL A 45 2.48 -18.77 6.32
C VAL A 45 3.11 -19.62 5.21
N LEU A 46 2.29 -20.30 4.39
CA LEU A 46 2.79 -21.05 3.23
C LEU A 46 3.49 -20.14 2.23
N ALA A 47 3.03 -18.89 2.09
CA ALA A 47 3.70 -17.84 1.32
C ALA A 47 4.97 -17.26 1.97
N GLN A 48 5.52 -17.95 2.98
CA GLN A 48 6.77 -17.61 3.68
C GLN A 48 6.72 -16.29 4.46
N VAL A 49 5.53 -15.80 4.77
CA VAL A 49 5.35 -14.66 5.69
C VAL A 49 5.46 -15.15 7.14
N PRO A 50 6.16 -14.44 8.03
CA PRO A 50 6.24 -14.81 9.44
C PRO A 50 4.86 -15.00 10.08
N SER A 51 4.68 -16.10 10.83
CA SER A 51 3.38 -16.46 11.42
C SER A 51 2.79 -15.37 12.31
N ALA A 52 3.62 -14.67 13.09
CA ALA A 52 3.19 -13.55 13.94
C ALA A 52 2.58 -12.41 13.12
N ILE A 53 3.13 -12.11 11.93
CA ILE A 53 2.59 -11.08 11.03
C ILE A 53 1.26 -11.55 10.43
N CYS A 54 1.18 -12.81 9.99
CA CYS A 54 -0.05 -13.37 9.45
C CYS A 54 -1.20 -13.38 10.47
N GLN A 55 -0.91 -13.75 11.72
CA GLN A 55 -1.89 -13.74 12.81
C GLN A 55 -2.37 -12.32 13.11
N ALA A 56 -1.43 -11.39 13.34
CA ALA A 56 -1.76 -10.00 13.62
C ALA A 56 -2.58 -9.36 12.48
N ALA A 57 -2.22 -9.62 11.22
CA ALA A 57 -2.94 -9.10 10.07
C ALA A 57 -4.33 -9.71 9.90
N PHE A 58 -4.51 -11.00 10.22
CA PHE A 58 -5.83 -11.62 10.18
C PHE A 58 -6.75 -11.08 11.29
N ASP A 59 -6.21 -10.85 12.49
CA ASP A 59 -6.95 -10.25 13.59
C ASP A 59 -7.35 -8.80 13.29
N ASP A 60 -6.42 -7.99 12.77
CA ASP A 60 -6.71 -6.62 12.34
C ASP A 60 -7.74 -6.58 11.19
N ALA A 61 -7.63 -7.48 10.21
CA ALA A 61 -8.60 -7.60 9.12
C ALA A 61 -9.99 -7.97 9.63
N ARG A 62 -10.09 -8.87 10.62
CA ARG A 62 -11.36 -9.25 11.24
C ARG A 62 -11.98 -8.09 12.00
N GLU A 63 -11.20 -7.38 12.80
CA GLU A 63 -11.68 -6.23 13.56
C GLU A 63 -12.16 -5.11 12.64
N ARG A 64 -11.35 -4.72 11.64
CA ARG A 64 -11.74 -3.71 10.65
C ARG A 64 -12.95 -4.15 9.84
N GLY A 65 -12.99 -5.42 9.46
CA GLY A 65 -14.09 -6.01 8.72
C GLY A 65 -15.41 -5.88 9.47
N GLU A 66 -15.42 -6.17 10.78
CA GLU A 66 -16.59 -5.98 11.63
C GLU A 66 -17.02 -4.51 11.71
N LEU A 67 -16.05 -3.58 11.81
CA LEU A 67 -16.32 -2.14 11.92
C LEU A 67 -16.99 -1.55 10.68
N ILE A 68 -16.62 -2.02 9.48
CA ILE A 68 -17.16 -1.51 8.21
C ILE A 68 -18.29 -2.38 7.64
N ALA A 69 -18.56 -3.53 8.26
CA ALA A 69 -19.56 -4.48 7.77
C ALA A 69 -20.98 -3.88 7.82
N PRO A 70 -21.84 -4.23 6.84
CA PRO A 70 -23.26 -3.94 6.94
C PRO A 70 -23.86 -4.55 8.21
N ARG A 71 -24.78 -3.82 8.84
CA ARG A 71 -25.41 -4.22 10.10
C ARG A 71 -26.85 -4.65 9.86
N TYR A 72 -27.21 -5.85 10.30
CA TYR A 72 -28.54 -6.43 10.18
C TYR A 72 -29.20 -6.58 11.55
N LEU A 73 -30.52 -6.43 11.60
CA LEU A 73 -31.30 -6.67 12.83
C LEU A 73 -31.65 -8.15 13.03
N ASP A 74 -31.64 -8.93 11.95
CA ASP A 74 -31.95 -10.35 11.97
C ASP A 74 -30.88 -11.17 11.26
N LEU A 75 -30.68 -12.39 11.75
CA LEU A 75 -29.67 -13.30 11.22
C LEU A 75 -30.01 -13.74 9.79
N GLN A 76 -31.28 -13.99 9.49
CA GLN A 76 -31.70 -14.54 8.19
C GLN A 76 -31.40 -13.58 7.05
N ARG A 77 -31.69 -12.28 7.18
CA ARG A 77 -31.32 -11.28 6.17
C ARG A 77 -29.82 -11.17 5.94
N CYS A 78 -29.03 -11.28 7.01
CA CYS A 78 -27.58 -11.30 6.87
C CYS A 78 -27.14 -12.55 6.08
N GLU A 79 -27.70 -13.72 6.39
CA GLU A 79 -27.39 -14.98 5.72
C GLU A 79 -27.95 -15.08 4.31
N ASP A 80 -29.04 -14.40 3.99
CA ASP A 80 -29.58 -14.29 2.63
C ASP A 80 -28.60 -13.51 1.72
N ASP A 81 -27.97 -12.46 2.27
CA ASP A 81 -27.00 -11.63 1.55
C ASP A 81 -25.59 -12.24 1.50
N PHE A 82 -25.16 -12.97 2.54
CA PHE A 82 -23.77 -13.45 2.71
C PHE A 82 -23.61 -14.97 2.85
N PHE A 83 -24.67 -15.74 2.58
CA PHE A 83 -24.80 -17.19 2.78
C PHE A 83 -24.94 -17.62 4.25
N ALA A 84 -25.71 -18.70 4.45
CA ALA A 84 -25.90 -19.33 5.75
C ALA A 84 -24.58 -19.67 6.45
N GLY A 85 -24.49 -19.34 7.74
CA GLY A 85 -23.32 -19.58 8.58
C GLY A 85 -22.16 -18.58 8.40
N ASN A 86 -22.29 -17.55 7.56
CA ASN A 86 -21.27 -16.50 7.41
C ASN A 86 -21.60 -15.21 8.15
N CYS A 87 -22.55 -15.25 9.08
CA CYS A 87 -22.91 -14.11 9.90
C CYS A 87 -22.64 -14.41 11.37
N MET A 88 -22.23 -13.37 12.11
CA MET A 88 -21.98 -13.43 13.54
C MET A 88 -22.68 -12.26 14.24
N VAL A 89 -22.90 -12.40 15.55
CA VAL A 89 -23.35 -11.28 16.38
C VAL A 89 -22.19 -10.29 16.53
N SER A 90 -22.45 -9.00 16.32
CA SER A 90 -21.45 -7.95 16.50
C SER A 90 -20.99 -7.86 17.96
N ARG A 91 -19.79 -7.34 18.20
CA ARG A 91 -19.14 -7.24 19.51
C ARG A 91 -19.95 -6.45 20.54
N ASP A 92 -20.74 -5.47 20.10
CA ASP A 92 -21.68 -4.71 20.95
C ASP A 92 -23.01 -5.44 21.20
N ASN A 93 -23.22 -6.63 20.61
CA ASN A 93 -24.44 -7.44 20.66
C ASN A 93 -25.70 -6.73 20.13
N ARG A 94 -25.54 -5.76 19.20
CA ARG A 94 -26.67 -4.96 18.68
C ARG A 94 -27.09 -5.29 17.26
N ALA A 95 -26.29 -6.06 16.53
CA ALA A 95 -26.56 -6.41 15.15
C ALA A 95 -25.96 -7.77 14.78
N TYR A 96 -26.42 -8.31 13.66
CA TYR A 96 -25.73 -9.37 12.93
C TYR A 96 -24.87 -8.72 11.83
N VAL A 97 -23.65 -9.22 11.69
CA VAL A 97 -22.67 -8.73 10.72
C VAL A 97 -22.03 -9.91 10.00
N PRO A 98 -21.71 -9.78 8.71
CA PRO A 98 -20.96 -10.80 7.99
C PRO A 98 -19.56 -10.99 8.58
N ILE A 99 -19.11 -12.23 8.58
CA ILE A 99 -17.75 -12.60 9.00
C ILE A 99 -16.79 -12.18 7.90
N ALA A 100 -15.85 -11.29 8.23
CA ALA A 100 -14.77 -10.93 7.32
C ALA A 100 -13.91 -12.16 7.01
N LYS A 101 -13.70 -12.42 5.71
CA LYS A 101 -12.89 -13.55 5.23
C LYS A 101 -11.56 -13.06 4.68
N GLY A 102 -10.48 -13.69 5.15
CA GLY A 102 -9.14 -13.44 4.65
C GLY A 102 -8.48 -12.18 5.20
N LEU A 103 -7.33 -11.85 4.62
CA LEU A 103 -6.50 -10.71 4.96
C LEU A 103 -5.77 -10.20 3.71
N ALA A 104 -5.33 -8.95 3.73
CA ALA A 104 -4.46 -8.37 2.70
C ALA A 104 -3.15 -7.87 3.34
N LEU A 105 -2.01 -8.25 2.77
CA LEU A 105 -0.69 -7.74 3.16
C LEU A 105 -0.12 -6.90 2.04
N THR A 106 0.25 -5.67 2.35
CA THR A 106 0.94 -4.78 1.41
C THR A 106 2.40 -4.66 1.81
N THR A 107 3.30 -5.12 0.95
CA THR A 107 4.74 -4.94 1.09
C THR A 107 5.18 -3.72 0.29
N GLN A 108 6.02 -2.88 0.88
CA GLN A 108 6.62 -1.72 0.21
C GLN A 108 8.13 -1.92 0.16
N ARG A 109 8.73 -1.74 -1.02
CA ARG A 109 10.18 -1.87 -1.21
C ARG A 109 10.69 -0.78 -2.13
N THR A 110 11.87 -0.26 -1.83
CA THR A 110 12.58 0.68 -2.70
C THR A 110 13.49 -0.12 -3.63
N VAL A 111 13.30 0.02 -4.94
CA VAL A 111 14.10 -0.67 -5.97
C VAL A 111 14.84 0.34 -6.85
N PRO A 112 16.05 0.02 -7.33
CA PRO A 112 16.72 0.85 -8.33
C PRO A 112 15.90 0.88 -9.63
N VAL A 113 15.79 2.06 -10.23
CA VAL A 113 15.15 2.27 -11.53
C VAL A 113 16.13 1.79 -12.60
N GLN A 114 15.75 0.75 -13.34
CA GLN A 114 16.49 0.41 -14.56
C GLN A 114 16.18 1.49 -15.62
N PRO A 115 17.17 1.90 -16.44
CA PRO A 115 17.00 2.98 -17.41
C PRO A 115 15.92 2.72 -18.49
N GLU A 116 15.32 1.53 -18.52
CA GLU A 116 14.22 1.11 -19.40
C GLU A 116 12.82 1.33 -18.81
N ASP A 117 12.69 1.52 -17.49
CA ASP A 117 11.41 1.68 -16.77
C ASP A 117 10.88 3.14 -16.74
N GLU A 118 11.51 4.07 -17.47
CA GLU A 118 11.11 5.50 -17.53
C GLU A 118 9.81 5.77 -18.31
N GLN A 119 9.03 4.75 -18.68
CA GLN A 119 7.68 5.00 -19.19
C GLN A 119 6.76 5.36 -18.01
N PRO A 120 6.24 6.60 -17.94
CA PRO A 120 5.23 6.92 -16.96
C PRO A 120 4.04 6.00 -17.22
N GLU A 121 3.55 5.33 -16.16
CA GLU A 121 2.23 4.71 -16.16
C GLU A 121 1.21 5.81 -16.46
N GLN A 122 0.95 6.02 -17.75
CA GLN A 122 -0.12 6.87 -18.22
C GLN A 122 -1.40 6.19 -17.78
N ALA A 123 -1.95 6.69 -16.67
CA ALA A 123 -3.32 6.46 -16.26
C ALA A 123 -4.18 6.55 -17.52
N SER A 124 -4.72 5.41 -17.94
CA SER A 124 -5.63 5.30 -19.06
C SER A 124 -6.97 5.89 -18.61
N SER A 125 -7.02 7.22 -18.54
CA SER A 125 -8.26 7.98 -18.54
C SER A 125 -8.77 8.00 -19.98
N SER A 126 -9.45 6.91 -20.38
CA SER A 126 -10.26 6.92 -21.59
C SER A 126 -11.46 7.86 -21.37
N SER A 127 -11.25 9.16 -21.55
CA SER A 127 -12.31 10.13 -21.74
C SER A 127 -12.77 10.04 -23.19
N SER A 128 -13.90 9.37 -23.41
CA SER A 128 -14.63 9.38 -24.67
C SER A 128 -15.23 10.77 -24.90
N GLY A 129 -14.43 11.69 -25.42
CA GLY A 129 -14.86 13.00 -25.94
C GLY A 129 -15.01 12.93 -27.45
N GLY A 130 -16.14 12.43 -27.94
CA GLY A 130 -16.46 12.42 -29.36
C GLY A 130 -16.86 13.82 -29.84
N GLY A 131 -15.89 14.57 -30.36
CA GLY A 131 -16.12 15.79 -31.14
C GLY A 131 -15.91 15.50 -32.63
N GLY A 132 -17.00 15.43 -33.40
CA GLY A 132 -16.96 15.33 -34.85
C GLY A 132 -17.54 16.59 -35.47
N GLY A 133 -16.69 17.41 -36.11
CA GLY A 133 -17.08 18.60 -36.86
C GLY A 133 -16.56 18.57 -38.29
N GLY A 134 -17.46 18.86 -39.24
CA GLY A 134 -17.17 19.68 -40.43
C GLY A 134 -16.82 19.01 -41.76
N GLY A 135 -17.59 19.37 -42.80
CA GLY A 135 -17.04 19.68 -44.13
C GLY A 135 -17.51 18.79 -45.29
N GLY A 136 -18.39 19.33 -46.13
CA GLY A 136 -18.83 18.76 -47.41
C GLY A 136 -20.10 19.41 -47.91
#